data_AF-A0A4V0XI95-F1
#
_entry.id   AF-A0A4V0XI95-F1
#
_cell.length_a   1.000
_cell.length_b   1.000
_cell.length_c   1.000
_cell.angle_alpha   90.00
_cell.angle_beta   90.00
_cell.angle_gamma   90.00
#
_symmetry.space_group_name_H-M   'P 1'
#
loop_
_entity.id
_entity.type
_entity.pdbx_description
1 polymer ?
#
loop_
_entity_poly.entity_id
_entity_poly.type
_entity_poly.pdbx_seq_one_letter_code
_entity_poly.pdbx_strand_id
1 'polypeptide(L)'
;MNELLTTCRSRGATIIHAPSDCMPAYQQHPARLRTLQLPAIAGRPADVEFWCSAIPTEEQALYPIDQSDGGEDDDPAEHAEWAATLAAEGRNPGLPWQTQNAAITIDPQRDFISDRGDEVWNILKHQHIENVILVGVHTNMCVLGRPFGLRQQVRSGFNVVLMRDLTDCMYNPHRWPFVDHFTGNDLIVSHIERFVCPTITSDQILGGLPHVSKYDQRTARDVLTATPGKPAETPGRGWWTPVTLPGSLPAEVGDVSQNTAVWLRCTVRLPKSMLTGGPAVLQLPADANATAWLNGKPLTPPTAADTAWPLPADAVLADGINLLVLKLQPGQSPSLLAEAPVVRCGQQTLTLAGRWQLQLDSGSDLSSIPLPAQFGIGSDVLFEPTMAGPDKR
;
A
#
# COMPACT_ATOMS: atom_id res chain seq x y z
N MET A 1 13.98 -17.14 10.05
CA MET A 1 13.11 -17.49 8.89
C MET A 1 13.40 -18.87 8.27
N ASN A 2 14.60 -19.18 7.78
CA ASN A 2 14.86 -20.49 7.12
C ASN A 2 14.57 -21.71 8.02
N GLU A 3 14.87 -21.61 9.31
CA GLU A 3 14.55 -22.63 10.31
C GLU A 3 13.05 -22.86 10.49
N LEU A 4 12.25 -21.78 10.46
CA LEU A 4 10.79 -21.85 10.47
C LEU A 4 10.30 -22.65 9.26
N LEU A 5 10.74 -22.29 8.06
CA LEU A 5 10.31 -22.98 6.83
C LEU A 5 10.70 -24.47 6.86
N THR A 6 11.90 -24.78 7.36
CA THR A 6 12.38 -26.16 7.52
C THR A 6 11.48 -26.96 8.46
N THR A 7 11.15 -26.39 9.63
CA THR A 7 10.28 -27.02 10.63
C THR A 7 8.84 -27.17 10.13
N CYS A 8 8.28 -26.14 9.48
CA CYS A 8 6.96 -26.21 8.87
C CYS A 8 6.92 -27.31 7.80
N ARG A 9 7.91 -27.35 6.90
CA ARG A 9 8.03 -28.36 5.85
C ARG A 9 8.16 -29.77 6.43
N SER A 10 8.93 -29.97 7.51
CA SER A 10 9.04 -31.29 8.15
C SER A 10 7.76 -31.74 8.84
N ARG A 11 6.88 -30.80 9.21
CA ARG A 11 5.55 -31.06 9.77
C ARG A 11 4.45 -31.14 8.71
N GLY A 12 4.81 -31.12 7.42
CA GLY A 12 3.88 -31.32 6.30
C GLY A 12 3.24 -30.04 5.75
N ALA A 13 3.69 -28.85 6.17
CA ALA A 13 3.21 -27.61 5.59
C ALA A 13 3.74 -27.42 4.16
N THR A 14 2.89 -26.89 3.28
CA THR A 14 3.27 -26.44 1.94
C THR A 14 3.93 -25.07 2.02
N ILE A 15 5.13 -24.93 1.44
CA ILE A 15 5.84 -23.65 1.36
C ILE A 15 5.68 -23.06 -0.03
N ILE A 16 5.20 -21.82 -0.10
CA ILE A 16 5.07 -21.04 -1.33
C ILE A 16 6.02 -19.84 -1.22
N HIS A 17 7.01 -19.77 -2.10
CA HIS A 17 7.88 -18.62 -2.21
C HIS A 17 7.28 -17.61 -3.19
N ALA A 18 7.18 -16.35 -2.76
CA ALA A 18 6.61 -15.26 -3.56
C ALA A 18 7.64 -14.14 -3.79
N PRO A 19 8.70 -14.40 -4.59
CA PRO A 19 9.76 -13.43 -4.82
C PRO A 19 9.25 -12.32 -5.76
N SER A 20 8.61 -11.32 -5.18
CA SER A 20 7.90 -10.25 -5.90
C SER A 20 8.78 -9.56 -6.94
N ASP A 21 8.28 -9.46 -8.17
CA ASP A 21 8.95 -8.86 -9.33
C ASP A 21 10.29 -9.55 -9.72
N CYS A 22 10.63 -10.68 -9.10
CA CYS A 22 11.85 -11.46 -9.35
C CYS A 22 11.60 -12.74 -10.16
N MET A 23 10.37 -12.98 -10.62
CA MET A 23 9.99 -14.22 -11.30
C MET A 23 10.86 -14.63 -12.50
N PRO A 24 11.47 -13.71 -13.29
CA PRO A 24 12.41 -14.09 -14.34
C PRO A 24 13.53 -15.02 -13.87
N ALA A 25 14.05 -14.83 -12.66
CA ALA A 25 15.13 -15.66 -12.11
C ALA A 25 14.70 -17.11 -11.81
N TYR A 26 13.39 -17.37 -11.69
CA TYR A 26 12.84 -18.66 -11.25
C TYR A 26 12.12 -19.43 -12.36
N GLN A 27 12.09 -18.93 -13.60
CA GLN A 27 11.30 -19.52 -14.70
C GLN A 27 11.56 -21.02 -14.90
N GLN A 28 12.82 -21.45 -14.75
CA GLN A 28 13.23 -22.85 -14.92
C GLN A 28 13.36 -23.62 -13.60
N HIS A 29 13.08 -22.98 -12.46
CA HIS A 29 13.22 -23.64 -11.18
C HIS A 29 12.15 -24.73 -11.01
N PRO A 30 12.47 -25.94 -10.53
CA PRO A 30 11.49 -27.02 -10.39
C PRO A 30 10.23 -26.63 -9.60
N ALA A 31 10.38 -25.81 -8.55
CA ALA A 31 9.25 -25.26 -7.79
C ALA A 31 8.37 -24.28 -8.57
N ARG A 32 8.91 -23.56 -9.54
CA ARG A 32 8.11 -22.76 -10.45
C ARG A 32 7.37 -23.63 -11.47
N LEU A 33 8.06 -24.60 -12.06
CA LEU A 33 7.47 -25.53 -13.02
C LEU A 33 6.32 -26.33 -12.39
N ARG A 34 6.45 -26.73 -11.12
CA ARG A 34 5.38 -27.37 -10.34
C ARG A 34 4.14 -26.48 -10.23
N THR A 35 4.30 -25.18 -9.94
CA THR A 35 3.18 -24.23 -9.92
C THR A 35 2.46 -24.17 -11.26
N LEU A 36 3.20 -24.12 -12.37
CA LEU A 36 2.65 -24.04 -13.72
C LEU A 36 1.88 -25.30 -14.16
N GLN A 37 2.15 -26.44 -13.53
CA GLN A 37 1.45 -27.70 -13.81
C GLN A 37 0.08 -27.78 -13.13
N LEU A 38 -0.24 -26.90 -12.18
CA LEU A 38 -1.53 -26.88 -11.52
C LEU A 38 -2.59 -26.27 -12.45
N PRO A 39 -3.68 -26.99 -12.76
CA PRO A 39 -4.75 -26.43 -13.56
C PRO A 39 -5.50 -25.34 -12.80
N ALA A 40 -6.03 -24.35 -13.52
CA ALA A 40 -6.93 -23.37 -12.93
C ALA A 40 -8.15 -24.06 -12.30
N ILE A 41 -8.57 -23.57 -11.13
CA ILE A 41 -9.74 -24.10 -10.43
C ILE A 41 -10.88 -23.09 -10.40
N ALA A 42 -12.12 -23.60 -10.43
CA ALA A 42 -13.31 -22.78 -10.31
C ALA A 42 -13.39 -22.07 -8.95
N GLY A 43 -14.19 -21.00 -8.87
CA GLY A 43 -14.40 -20.25 -7.64
C GLY A 43 -13.29 -19.23 -7.31
N ARG A 44 -12.35 -19.00 -8.23
CA ARG A 44 -11.32 -17.96 -8.10
C ARG A 44 -11.95 -16.56 -8.00
N PRO A 45 -11.64 -15.76 -6.96
CA PRO A 45 -12.10 -14.38 -6.88
C PRO A 45 -11.60 -13.56 -8.09
N ALA A 46 -12.46 -12.71 -8.65
CA ALA A 46 -12.16 -11.97 -9.87
C ALA A 46 -10.99 -10.99 -9.72
N ASP A 47 -10.74 -10.56 -8.48
CA ASP A 47 -9.76 -9.55 -8.13
C ASP A 47 -8.49 -10.12 -7.49
N VAL A 48 -8.38 -11.45 -7.34
CA VAL A 48 -7.24 -12.12 -6.67
C VAL A 48 -5.90 -11.83 -7.36
N GLU A 49 -5.91 -11.48 -8.64
CA GLU A 49 -4.71 -11.17 -9.43
C GLU A 49 -4.16 -9.76 -9.18
N PHE A 50 -4.93 -8.89 -8.54
CA PHE A 50 -4.58 -7.48 -8.38
C PHE A 50 -4.06 -7.17 -6.98
N TRP A 51 -3.39 -6.02 -6.87
CA TRP A 51 -3.08 -5.42 -5.59
C TRP A 51 -4.35 -5.16 -4.78
N CYS A 52 -4.32 -5.43 -3.49
CA CYS A 52 -5.40 -5.14 -2.55
C CYS A 52 -4.94 -4.06 -1.58
N SER A 53 -5.38 -2.82 -1.82
CA SER A 53 -4.99 -1.67 -1.01
C SER A 53 -5.72 -1.58 0.31
N ALA A 54 -6.94 -2.11 0.40
CA ALA A 54 -7.76 -2.10 1.61
C ALA A 54 -8.75 -3.27 1.61
N ILE A 55 -9.23 -3.60 2.81
CA ILE A 55 -10.41 -4.43 3.02
C ILE A 55 -11.40 -3.66 3.93
N PRO A 56 -12.71 -4.00 3.95
CA PRO A 56 -13.72 -3.18 4.61
C PRO A 56 -13.47 -2.90 6.11
N THR A 57 -12.76 -3.79 6.80
CA THR A 57 -12.39 -3.60 8.22
C THR A 57 -11.29 -2.56 8.41
N GLU A 58 -10.36 -2.41 7.46
CA GLU A 58 -9.30 -1.40 7.51
C GLU A 58 -9.80 0.01 7.20
N GLU A 59 -10.87 0.15 6.42
CA GLU A 59 -11.47 1.45 6.10
C GLU A 59 -11.92 2.22 7.36
N GLN A 60 -12.08 1.53 8.49
CA GLN A 60 -12.48 2.12 9.78
C GLN A 60 -11.31 2.78 10.54
N ALA A 61 -10.08 2.56 10.09
CA ALA A 61 -8.87 2.98 10.80
C ALA A 61 -8.04 3.97 9.99
N LEU A 62 -7.37 4.88 10.69
CA LEU A 62 -6.29 5.66 10.09
C LEU A 62 -5.08 4.75 9.87
N TYR A 63 -4.36 4.96 8.77
CA TYR A 63 -3.15 4.21 8.53
C TYR A 63 -2.06 4.66 9.52
N PRO A 64 -1.28 3.76 10.12
CA PRO A 64 -0.56 4.08 11.36
C PRO A 64 0.82 4.73 11.16
N ILE A 65 1.30 4.82 9.91
CA ILE A 65 2.56 5.49 9.54
C ILE A 65 2.41 6.27 8.22
N ASP A 66 3.25 7.27 8.00
CA ASP A 66 3.46 7.90 6.69
C ASP A 66 4.65 7.22 6.00
N GLN A 67 4.36 6.49 4.93
CA GLN A 67 5.34 5.77 4.12
C GLN A 67 5.49 6.39 2.72
N SER A 68 5.09 7.66 2.55
CA SER A 68 4.97 8.27 1.22
C SER A 68 6.30 8.60 0.53
N ASP A 69 7.41 8.58 1.26
CA ASP A 69 8.77 8.60 0.71
C ASP A 69 9.33 7.20 0.43
N GLY A 70 8.55 6.16 0.71
CA GLY A 70 8.98 4.77 0.63
C GLY A 70 9.68 4.27 1.88
N GLY A 71 9.66 4.98 3.00
CA GLY A 71 10.41 4.56 4.18
C GLY A 71 11.92 4.72 4.00
N GLU A 72 12.32 5.63 3.11
CA GLU A 72 13.71 6.01 2.84
C GLU A 72 14.34 6.66 4.08
N ASP A 73 15.22 5.93 4.75
CA ASP A 73 15.97 6.38 5.93
C ASP A 73 17.49 6.38 5.73
N ASP A 74 17.97 6.14 4.50
CA ASP A 74 19.39 6.21 4.17
C ASP A 74 19.91 7.66 4.17
N ASP A 75 21.23 7.82 4.31
CA ASP A 75 21.87 9.10 4.04
C ASP A 75 21.70 9.48 2.55
N PRO A 76 21.25 10.71 2.22
CA PRO A 76 20.98 11.10 0.83
C PRO A 76 22.18 10.97 -0.11
N ALA A 77 23.42 11.15 0.38
CA ALA A 77 24.61 11.00 -0.45
C ALA A 77 24.92 9.52 -0.72
N GLU A 78 24.79 8.66 0.29
CA GLU A 78 24.92 7.20 0.14
C GLU A 78 23.87 6.64 -0.82
N HIS A 79 22.61 7.08 -0.68
CA HIS A 79 21.54 6.71 -1.59
C HIS A 79 21.85 7.12 -3.04
N ALA A 80 22.30 8.36 -3.26
CA ALA A 80 22.64 8.85 -4.60
C ALA A 80 23.80 8.06 -5.23
N GLU A 81 24.83 7.72 -4.45
CA GLU A 81 25.96 6.90 -4.90
C GLU A 81 25.51 5.48 -5.27
N TRP A 82 24.66 4.87 -4.44
CA TRP A 82 24.10 3.56 -4.70
C TRP A 82 23.23 3.53 -5.95
N ALA A 83 22.33 4.51 -6.09
CA ALA A 83 21.49 4.63 -7.27
C ALA A 83 22.31 4.81 -8.57
N ALA A 84 23.38 5.60 -8.52
CA ALA A 84 24.30 5.76 -9.64
C ALA A 84 25.02 4.45 -9.99
N THR A 85 25.44 3.69 -8.97
CA THR A 85 26.05 2.36 -9.14
C THR A 85 25.10 1.39 -9.85
N LEU A 86 23.86 1.29 -9.38
CA LEU A 86 22.83 0.45 -10.00
C LEU A 86 22.53 0.84 -11.45
N ALA A 87 22.41 2.14 -11.71
CA ALA A 87 22.17 2.65 -13.06
C ALA A 87 23.35 2.31 -14.00
N ALA A 88 24.60 2.42 -13.52
CA ALA A 88 25.78 2.04 -14.29
C ALA A 88 25.83 0.53 -14.60
N GLU A 89 25.26 -0.31 -13.73
CA GLU A 89 25.06 -1.75 -13.94
C GLU A 89 23.85 -2.07 -14.86
N GLY A 90 23.12 -1.05 -15.35
CA GLY A 90 21.91 -1.23 -16.15
C GLY A 90 20.71 -1.74 -15.33
N ARG A 91 20.77 -1.63 -14.00
CA ARG A 91 19.70 -2.03 -13.07
C ARG A 91 18.78 -0.85 -12.78
N ASN A 92 17.56 -1.15 -12.37
CA ASN A 92 16.60 -0.13 -11.91
C ASN A 92 16.91 0.23 -10.44
N PRO A 93 17.33 1.48 -10.13
CA PRO A 93 17.59 1.90 -8.75
C PRO A 93 16.37 1.81 -7.83
N GLY A 94 15.16 1.98 -8.37
CA GLY A 94 13.92 1.90 -7.60
C GLY A 94 13.41 0.49 -7.35
N LEU A 95 13.96 -0.53 -8.05
CA LEU A 95 13.63 -1.94 -7.88
C LEU A 95 14.93 -2.78 -7.95
N PRO A 96 15.85 -2.62 -6.97
CA PRO A 96 17.19 -3.18 -7.08
C PRO A 96 17.25 -4.71 -6.97
N TRP A 97 16.22 -5.34 -6.42
CA TRP A 97 16.20 -6.78 -6.17
C TRP A 97 16.01 -7.61 -7.44
N GLN A 98 16.68 -8.77 -7.49
CA GLN A 98 16.59 -9.71 -8.62
C GLN A 98 16.13 -11.11 -8.20
N THR A 99 16.35 -11.48 -6.94
CA THR A 99 16.02 -12.78 -6.37
C THR A 99 15.68 -12.66 -4.90
N GLN A 100 14.98 -13.65 -4.34
CA GLN A 100 14.90 -13.88 -2.90
C GLN A 100 16.32 -14.04 -2.30
N ASN A 101 16.47 -13.68 -1.02
CA ASN A 101 17.69 -13.93 -0.27
C ASN A 101 18.04 -15.44 -0.29
N ALA A 102 19.27 -15.76 -0.72
CA ALA A 102 19.75 -17.14 -0.87
C ALA A 102 19.81 -17.94 0.45
N ALA A 103 19.81 -17.26 1.61
CA ALA A 103 19.73 -17.91 2.91
C ALA A 103 18.36 -18.57 3.19
N ILE A 104 17.33 -18.21 2.42
CA ILE A 104 16.01 -18.83 2.47
C ILE A 104 15.98 -19.95 1.43
N THR A 105 16.09 -21.18 1.90
CA THR A 105 16.19 -22.37 1.04
C THR A 105 14.85 -22.69 0.39
N ILE A 106 14.87 -22.86 -0.93
CA ILE A 106 13.74 -23.38 -1.72
C ILE A 106 13.99 -24.86 -1.98
N ASP A 107 13.10 -25.73 -1.51
CA ASP A 107 13.15 -27.17 -1.78
C ASP A 107 12.61 -27.43 -3.21
N PRO A 108 13.47 -27.84 -4.16
CA PRO A 108 13.04 -28.05 -5.55
C PRO A 108 12.04 -29.19 -5.70
N GLN A 109 11.95 -30.12 -4.74
CA GLN A 109 11.07 -31.29 -4.81
C GLN A 109 9.69 -31.03 -4.18
N ARG A 110 9.59 -30.09 -3.23
CA ARG A 110 8.38 -29.91 -2.40
C ARG A 110 7.71 -28.54 -2.51
N ASP A 111 8.49 -27.48 -2.71
CA ASP A 111 7.97 -26.11 -2.58
C ASP A 111 7.31 -25.61 -3.87
N PHE A 112 6.63 -24.47 -3.79
CA PHE A 112 6.05 -23.76 -4.94
C PHE A 112 6.67 -22.36 -5.08
N ILE A 113 6.67 -21.79 -6.29
CA ILE A 113 7.09 -20.40 -6.53
C ILE A 113 6.05 -19.66 -7.37
N SER A 114 5.51 -18.56 -6.82
CA SER A 114 4.73 -17.57 -7.56
C SER A 114 4.53 -16.30 -6.74
N ASP A 115 4.59 -15.14 -7.40
CA ASP A 115 4.14 -13.85 -6.89
C ASP A 115 2.77 -13.42 -7.46
N ARG A 116 2.08 -14.32 -8.18
CA ARG A 116 0.75 -14.08 -8.74
C ARG A 116 -0.35 -14.67 -7.86
N GLY A 117 -1.36 -13.87 -7.55
CA GLY A 117 -2.43 -14.29 -6.63
C GLY A 117 -3.32 -15.40 -7.18
N ASP A 118 -3.53 -15.49 -8.49
CA ASP A 118 -4.29 -16.58 -9.10
C ASP A 118 -3.60 -17.94 -8.97
N GLU A 119 -2.29 -17.96 -9.18
CA GLU A 119 -1.50 -19.19 -9.05
C GLU A 119 -1.39 -19.61 -7.58
N VAL A 120 -1.20 -18.65 -6.66
CA VAL A 120 -1.25 -18.92 -5.22
C VAL A 120 -2.61 -19.47 -4.81
N TRP A 121 -3.71 -18.90 -5.28
CA TRP A 121 -5.05 -19.44 -5.07
C TRP A 121 -5.18 -20.88 -5.54
N ASN A 122 -4.71 -21.19 -6.75
CA ASN A 122 -4.74 -22.55 -7.29
C ASN A 122 -3.92 -23.51 -6.44
N ILE A 123 -2.72 -23.13 -5.99
CA ILE A 123 -1.90 -23.94 -5.07
C ILE A 123 -2.68 -24.25 -3.80
N LEU A 124 -3.20 -23.23 -3.13
CA LEU A 124 -3.92 -23.39 -1.86
C LEU A 124 -5.13 -24.32 -2.02
N LYS A 125 -5.92 -24.17 -3.08
CA LYS A 125 -7.10 -25.00 -3.32
C LYS A 125 -6.78 -26.44 -3.71
N HIS A 126 -5.80 -26.68 -4.58
CA HIS A 126 -5.38 -28.04 -4.94
C HIS A 126 -4.74 -28.80 -3.78
N GLN A 127 -4.07 -28.08 -2.87
CA GLN A 127 -3.49 -28.66 -1.67
C GLN A 127 -4.47 -28.73 -0.50
N HIS A 128 -5.74 -28.36 -0.69
CA HIS A 128 -6.78 -28.31 0.35
C HIS A 128 -6.35 -27.51 1.60
N ILE A 129 -5.65 -26.39 1.37
CA ILE A 129 -5.15 -25.52 2.44
C ILE A 129 -6.21 -24.47 2.76
N GLU A 130 -6.56 -24.38 4.04
CA GLU A 130 -7.47 -23.38 4.59
C GLU A 130 -6.75 -22.34 5.47
N ASN A 131 -5.61 -22.73 6.05
CA ASN A 131 -4.84 -21.92 6.98
C ASN A 131 -3.54 -21.45 6.34
N VAL A 132 -3.29 -20.14 6.35
CA VAL A 132 -2.13 -19.50 5.72
C VAL A 132 -1.35 -18.71 6.77
N ILE A 133 -0.06 -19.01 6.88
CA ILE A 133 0.89 -18.18 7.63
C ILE A 133 1.67 -17.37 6.61
N LEU A 134 1.59 -16.03 6.70
CA LEU A 134 2.41 -15.15 5.88
C LEU A 134 3.61 -14.65 6.69
N VAL A 135 4.78 -14.69 6.06
CA VAL A 135 6.06 -14.24 6.62
C VAL A 135 6.90 -13.66 5.50
N GLY A 136 7.63 -12.57 5.74
CA GLY A 136 8.42 -11.90 4.71
C GLY A 136 8.52 -10.40 4.93
N VAL A 137 8.98 -9.68 3.91
CA VAL A 137 9.14 -8.23 3.93
C VAL A 137 8.68 -7.63 2.59
N HIS A 138 8.22 -6.39 2.52
CA HIS A 138 7.99 -5.46 3.63
C HIS A 138 6.54 -5.52 4.15
N THR A 139 6.35 -5.48 5.47
CA THR A 139 5.07 -5.72 6.17
C THR A 139 3.94 -4.83 5.63
N ASN A 140 4.22 -3.53 5.53
CA ASN A 140 3.31 -2.46 5.09
C ASN A 140 3.11 -2.37 3.57
N MET A 141 3.84 -3.18 2.80
CA MET A 141 3.79 -3.19 1.33
C MET A 141 3.46 -4.59 0.81
N CYS A 142 4.48 -5.37 0.45
CA CYS A 142 4.29 -6.64 -0.25
C CYS A 142 3.52 -7.67 0.57
N VAL A 143 3.80 -7.75 1.86
CA VAL A 143 3.15 -8.69 2.78
C VAL A 143 1.66 -8.34 2.92
N LEU A 144 1.31 -7.05 2.99
CA LEU A 144 -0.08 -6.61 3.12
C LEU A 144 -0.86 -6.65 1.81
N GLY A 145 -0.32 -6.06 0.75
CA GLY A 145 -1.10 -5.62 -0.41
C GLY A 145 -0.89 -6.36 -1.73
N ARG A 146 0.17 -7.16 -1.89
CA ARG A 146 0.38 -7.94 -3.13
C ARG A 146 -0.79 -8.91 -3.38
N PRO A 147 -0.98 -9.39 -4.62
CA PRO A 147 -2.00 -10.38 -4.97
C PRO A 147 -2.04 -11.62 -4.06
N PHE A 148 -0.91 -12.01 -3.48
CA PHE A 148 -0.79 -13.13 -2.54
C PHE A 148 -0.77 -12.71 -1.06
N GLY A 149 -0.78 -11.41 -0.76
CA GLY A 149 -0.61 -10.83 0.57
C GLY A 149 -1.83 -10.97 1.48
N LEU A 150 -1.70 -10.55 2.73
CA LEU A 150 -2.68 -10.76 3.81
C LEU A 150 -4.09 -10.35 3.41
N ARG A 151 -4.26 -9.14 2.87
CA ARG A 151 -5.57 -8.58 2.52
C ARG A 151 -6.28 -9.45 1.48
N GLN A 152 -5.55 -9.94 0.48
CA GLN A 152 -6.11 -10.82 -0.53
C GLN A 152 -6.48 -12.18 0.03
N GLN A 153 -5.63 -12.76 0.87
CA GLN A 153 -5.92 -14.07 1.47
C GLN A 153 -7.15 -14.00 2.38
N VAL A 154 -7.28 -12.93 3.19
CA VAL A 154 -8.45 -12.67 4.03
C VAL A 154 -9.70 -12.48 3.18
N ARG A 155 -9.65 -11.61 2.16
CA ARG A 155 -10.78 -11.36 1.26
C ARG A 155 -11.21 -12.62 0.50
N SER A 156 -10.27 -13.50 0.21
CA SER A 156 -10.49 -14.77 -0.47
C SER A 156 -10.98 -15.89 0.47
N GLY A 157 -11.16 -15.60 1.76
CA GLY A 157 -11.78 -16.48 2.74
C GLY A 157 -10.86 -17.53 3.37
N PHE A 158 -9.53 -17.33 3.35
CA PHE A 158 -8.61 -18.17 4.09
C PHE A 158 -8.50 -17.73 5.56
N ASN A 159 -8.11 -18.66 6.44
CA ASN A 159 -7.73 -18.36 7.81
C ASN A 159 -6.27 -17.91 7.81
N VAL A 160 -6.05 -16.60 7.88
CA VAL A 160 -4.71 -16.02 7.69
C VAL A 160 -4.15 -15.56 9.03
N VAL A 161 -2.85 -15.79 9.23
CA VAL A 161 -2.08 -15.14 10.28
C VAL A 161 -0.78 -14.57 9.73
N LEU A 162 -0.35 -13.43 10.26
CA LEU A 162 1.00 -12.91 10.05
C LEU A 162 1.96 -13.46 11.12
N MET A 163 3.15 -13.89 10.70
CA MET A 163 4.26 -14.20 11.61
C MET A 163 5.00 -12.90 12.00
N ARG A 164 4.56 -12.25 13.09
CA ARG A 164 4.91 -10.84 13.37
C ARG A 164 6.36 -10.60 13.81
N ASP A 165 7.08 -11.61 14.27
CA ASP A 165 8.48 -11.51 14.69
C ASP A 165 9.48 -11.84 13.56
N LEU A 166 8.99 -12.19 12.37
CA LEU A 166 9.80 -12.48 11.18
C LEU A 166 9.37 -11.63 9.98
N THR A 167 8.96 -10.39 10.26
CA THR A 167 8.55 -9.38 9.29
C THR A 167 9.19 -8.05 9.63
N ASP A 168 9.24 -7.15 8.65
CA ASP A 168 9.84 -5.82 8.80
C ASP A 168 9.16 -4.85 7.83
N CYS A 169 8.83 -3.64 8.26
CA CYS A 169 8.17 -2.64 7.43
C CYS A 169 9.20 -1.69 6.80
N MET A 170 8.81 -0.96 5.76
CA MET A 170 9.57 0.20 5.29
C MET A 170 9.02 1.44 5.96
N TYR A 171 9.79 2.04 6.85
CA TYR A 171 9.37 3.23 7.59
C TYR A 171 10.57 4.11 7.93
N ASN A 172 10.46 5.38 7.55
CA ASN A 172 11.43 6.43 7.85
C ASN A 172 11.08 7.09 9.19
N PRO A 173 11.94 7.01 10.23
CA PRO A 173 11.71 7.67 11.52
C PRO A 173 11.52 9.19 11.47
N HIS A 174 11.90 9.84 10.37
CA HIS A 174 11.66 11.26 10.12
C HIS A 174 10.27 11.57 9.55
N ARG A 175 9.44 10.56 9.31
CA ARG A 175 8.04 10.69 8.90
C ARG A 175 7.11 10.45 10.07
N TRP A 176 5.86 10.91 9.95
CA TRP A 176 4.85 10.66 10.97
C TRP A 176 4.70 9.15 11.21
N PRO A 177 4.62 8.67 12.47
CA PRO A 177 4.47 9.43 13.72
C PRO A 177 5.77 9.81 14.43
N PHE A 178 6.91 9.83 13.75
CA PHE A 178 8.22 10.25 14.27
C PHE A 178 8.75 9.40 15.42
N VAL A 179 8.46 8.11 15.35
CA VAL A 179 9.01 7.09 16.24
C VAL A 179 10.17 6.36 15.56
N ASP A 180 10.94 5.59 16.31
CA ASP A 180 11.98 4.74 15.74
C ASP A 180 11.39 3.67 14.81
N HIS A 181 12.24 3.10 13.95
CA HIS A 181 11.83 2.14 12.93
C HIS A 181 11.06 0.94 13.50
N PHE A 182 11.57 0.33 14.57
CA PHE A 182 10.96 -0.87 15.15
C PHE A 182 9.61 -0.55 15.81
N THR A 183 9.45 0.64 16.39
CA THR A 183 8.13 1.10 16.85
C THR A 183 7.18 1.33 15.69
N GLY A 184 7.65 1.85 14.55
CA GLY A 184 6.86 1.91 13.32
C GLY A 184 6.40 0.54 12.83
N ASN A 185 7.25 -0.49 12.91
CA ASN A 185 6.90 -1.86 12.59
C ASN A 185 5.83 -2.43 13.55
N ASP A 186 5.98 -2.20 14.87
CA ASP A 186 4.97 -2.61 15.86
C ASP A 186 3.60 -1.98 15.57
N LEU A 187 3.56 -0.70 15.15
CA LEU A 187 2.32 -0.01 14.81
C LEU A 187 1.61 -0.63 13.59
N ILE A 188 2.39 -1.04 12.57
CA ILE A 188 1.84 -1.77 11.41
C ILE A 188 1.33 -3.14 11.83
N VAL A 189 2.07 -3.88 12.66
CA VAL A 189 1.61 -5.17 13.21
C VAL A 189 0.32 -4.99 14.00
N SER A 190 0.24 -3.95 14.85
CA SER A 190 -0.96 -3.66 15.63
C SER A 190 -2.16 -3.26 14.75
N HIS A 191 -1.93 -2.55 13.65
CA HIS A 191 -2.97 -2.27 12.65
C HIS A 191 -3.47 -3.57 11.99
N ILE A 192 -2.56 -4.46 11.63
CA ILE A 192 -2.88 -5.78 11.05
C ILE A 192 -3.73 -6.61 12.03
N GLU A 193 -3.32 -6.69 13.30
CA GLU A 193 -4.04 -7.44 14.35
C GLU A 193 -5.48 -6.96 14.55
N ARG A 194 -5.68 -5.63 14.48
CA ARG A 194 -7.00 -5.02 14.73
C ARG A 194 -7.93 -5.10 13.53
N PHE A 195 -7.40 -4.96 12.31
CA PHE A 195 -8.21 -4.67 11.14
C PHE A 195 -8.02 -5.63 9.97
N VAL A 196 -7.00 -6.49 9.98
CA VAL A 196 -6.71 -7.41 8.87
C VAL A 196 -6.85 -8.87 9.27
N CYS A 197 -5.98 -9.34 10.18
CA CYS A 197 -5.98 -10.73 10.62
C CYS A 197 -5.22 -10.89 11.94
N PRO A 198 -5.43 -12.01 12.68
CA PRO A 198 -4.59 -12.34 13.83
C PRO A 198 -3.11 -12.49 13.45
N THR A 199 -2.24 -12.49 14.47
CA THR A 199 -0.81 -12.74 14.28
C THR A 199 -0.32 -13.84 15.22
N ILE A 200 0.82 -14.43 14.89
CA ILE A 200 1.55 -15.40 15.69
C ILE A 200 3.04 -15.03 15.72
N THR A 201 3.77 -15.64 16.65
CA THR A 201 5.23 -15.52 16.75
C THR A 201 5.92 -16.85 16.47
N SER A 202 7.18 -16.81 16.02
CA SER A 202 7.88 -17.98 15.49
C SER A 202 8.15 -19.06 16.54
N ASP A 203 8.25 -18.69 17.82
CA ASP A 203 8.36 -19.60 18.96
C ASP A 203 7.14 -20.47 19.17
N GLN A 204 5.96 -20.07 18.69
CA GLN A 204 4.76 -20.92 18.73
C GLN A 204 4.91 -22.16 17.82
N ILE A 205 5.85 -22.13 16.87
CA ILE A 205 6.19 -23.27 15.99
C ILE A 205 7.54 -23.88 16.38
N LEU A 206 8.56 -23.05 16.59
CA LEU A 206 9.94 -23.46 16.85
C LEU A 206 10.23 -23.78 18.32
N GLY A 207 9.40 -23.31 19.25
CA GLY A 207 9.71 -23.23 20.67
C GLY A 207 10.65 -22.07 21.00
N GLY A 208 11.02 -21.93 22.28
CA GLY A 208 11.97 -20.92 22.73
C GLY A 208 11.34 -19.54 22.96
N LEU A 209 11.94 -18.51 22.38
CA LEU A 209 11.49 -17.12 22.48
C LEU A 209 11.27 -16.54 21.07
N PRO A 210 10.35 -15.57 20.90
CA PRO A 210 10.18 -14.86 19.65
C PRO A 210 11.49 -14.27 19.13
N HIS A 211 11.63 -14.19 17.81
CA HIS A 211 12.78 -13.53 17.21
C HIS A 211 12.79 -12.03 17.55
N VAL A 212 13.97 -11.51 17.88
CA VAL A 212 14.21 -10.09 18.06
C VAL A 212 15.42 -9.73 17.23
N SER A 213 15.29 -8.70 16.38
CA SER A 213 16.42 -8.17 15.63
C SER A 213 17.50 -7.71 16.60
N LYS A 214 18.77 -8.04 16.31
CA LYS A 214 19.91 -7.56 17.10
C LYS A 214 20.04 -6.02 17.09
N TYR A 215 19.37 -5.35 16.17
CA TYR A 215 19.34 -3.89 16.06
C TYR A 215 18.19 -3.26 16.87
N ASP A 216 17.21 -4.05 17.34
CA ASP A 216 16.13 -3.56 18.19
C ASP A 216 16.59 -3.49 19.66
N GLN A 217 17.11 -2.33 20.04
CA GLN A 217 17.61 -2.01 21.38
C GLN A 217 16.51 -1.57 22.36
N ARG A 218 15.24 -1.55 21.95
CA ARG A 218 14.15 -1.09 22.81
C ARG A 218 13.90 -2.05 23.97
N THR A 219 13.48 -1.50 25.10
CA THR A 219 13.08 -2.28 26.29
C THR A 219 11.59 -2.66 26.28
N ALA A 220 10.78 -1.96 25.49
CA ALA A 220 9.36 -2.27 25.27
C ALA A 220 9.15 -2.53 23.77
N ARG A 221 8.39 -3.58 23.45
CA ARG A 221 8.07 -4.05 22.10
C ARG A 221 6.58 -4.37 22.03
N ASP A 222 6.07 -4.71 20.84
CA ASP A 222 4.64 -4.95 20.59
C ASP A 222 3.79 -3.72 20.94
N VAL A 223 4.29 -2.53 20.60
CA VAL A 223 3.62 -1.25 20.84
C VAL A 223 2.32 -1.14 20.03
N LEU A 224 1.18 -1.03 20.72
CA LEU A 224 -0.15 -0.97 20.07
C LEU A 224 -0.54 0.43 19.58
N THR A 225 -0.06 1.44 20.30
CA THR A 225 -0.27 2.86 20.00
C THR A 225 0.99 3.61 20.39
N ALA A 226 1.33 4.63 19.62
CA ALA A 226 2.43 5.52 19.94
C ALA A 226 1.91 6.96 20.03
N THR A 227 2.39 7.69 21.04
CA THR A 227 2.36 9.15 20.98
C THR A 227 3.43 9.59 20.00
N PRO A 228 3.14 10.51 19.07
CA PRO A 228 4.16 10.98 18.13
C PRO A 228 5.44 11.44 18.84
N GLY A 229 6.60 10.96 18.38
CA GLY A 229 7.87 11.09 19.09
C GLY A 229 8.50 12.48 19.04
N LYS A 230 8.04 13.36 18.14
CA LYS A 230 8.38 14.79 18.14
C LYS A 230 7.30 15.59 18.88
N PRO A 231 7.65 16.38 19.91
CA PRO A 231 6.68 17.19 20.66
C PRO A 231 5.98 18.35 19.92
N ALA A 232 6.24 18.68 18.64
CA ALA A 232 5.99 20.05 18.13
C ALA A 232 5.60 20.25 16.64
N GLU A 233 5.08 19.27 15.91
CA GLU A 233 4.57 19.51 14.55
C GLU A 233 3.03 19.53 14.54
N THR A 234 2.46 20.73 14.36
CA THR A 234 1.01 20.92 14.21
C THR A 234 0.50 20.07 13.03
N PRO A 235 -0.59 19.31 13.18
CA PRO A 235 -1.24 18.63 12.07
C PRO A 235 -1.35 19.48 10.82
N GLY A 236 -1.02 18.88 9.67
CA GLY A 236 -0.95 19.53 8.38
C GLY A 236 0.32 20.36 8.16
N ARG A 237 1.25 20.49 9.12
CA ARG A 237 2.53 21.21 8.93
C ARG A 237 3.68 20.22 8.92
N GLY A 238 4.23 19.93 7.74
CA GLY A 238 5.37 19.03 7.56
C GLY A 238 5.00 17.55 7.42
N TRP A 239 3.73 17.19 7.65
CA TRP A 239 3.21 15.83 7.49
C TRP A 239 1.74 15.81 7.09
N TRP A 240 1.29 14.68 6.56
CA TRP A 240 -0.05 14.49 6.02
C TRP A 240 -1.06 14.14 7.10
N THR A 241 -2.08 14.98 7.25
CA THR A 241 -3.13 14.81 8.28
C THR A 241 -4.43 14.36 7.64
N PRO A 242 -5.14 13.37 8.20
CA PRO A 242 -6.42 12.94 7.68
C PRO A 242 -7.46 14.07 7.73
N VAL A 243 -8.27 14.17 6.67
CA VAL A 243 -9.39 15.09 6.56
C VAL A 243 -10.55 14.42 5.83
N THR A 244 -11.76 14.94 5.97
CA THR A 244 -12.93 14.43 5.24
C THR A 244 -13.39 15.46 4.23
N LEU A 245 -13.67 15.03 3.00
CA LEU A 245 -14.30 15.83 1.94
C LEU A 245 -15.69 15.26 1.57
N PRO A 246 -16.70 16.10 1.31
CA PRO A 246 -16.71 17.53 1.57
C PRO A 246 -16.60 17.81 3.08
N GLY A 247 -16.02 18.94 3.46
CA GLY A 247 -15.75 19.21 4.87
C GLY A 247 -14.91 20.47 5.08
N SER A 248 -14.57 20.74 6.33
CA SER A 248 -13.76 21.89 6.74
C SER A 248 -12.42 21.44 7.31
N LEU A 249 -11.53 22.39 7.56
CA LEU A 249 -10.26 22.11 8.22
C LEU A 249 -10.50 21.44 9.58
N PRO A 250 -9.79 20.33 9.88
CA PRO A 250 -9.82 19.73 11.20
C PRO A 250 -9.35 20.72 12.27
N ALA A 251 -9.97 20.69 13.45
CA ALA A 251 -9.64 21.61 14.54
C ALA A 251 -8.17 21.47 14.97
N GLU A 252 -7.58 20.29 14.81
CA GLU A 252 -6.21 19.98 15.19
C GLU A 252 -5.17 20.66 14.28
N VAL A 253 -5.55 21.08 13.07
CA VAL A 253 -4.69 21.87 12.16
C VAL A 253 -4.53 23.32 12.67
N GLY A 254 -5.45 23.77 13.54
CA GLY A 254 -5.46 25.10 14.14
C GLY A 254 -5.83 26.20 13.15
N ASP A 255 -5.56 27.45 13.54
CA ASP A 255 -5.85 28.61 12.71
C ASP A 255 -4.95 28.64 11.46
N VAL A 256 -5.58 28.58 10.28
CA VAL A 256 -4.91 28.67 8.99
C VAL A 256 -5.17 30.07 8.42
N SER A 257 -4.09 30.80 8.12
CA SER A 257 -4.21 32.09 7.43
C SER A 257 -4.91 31.90 6.09
N GLN A 258 -5.85 32.78 5.74
CA GLN A 258 -6.53 32.77 4.44
C GLN A 258 -5.55 32.83 3.27
N ASN A 259 -4.32 33.30 3.49
CA ASN A 259 -3.27 33.35 2.47
C ASN A 259 -2.54 32.01 2.26
N THR A 260 -2.92 30.94 2.98
CA THR A 260 -2.25 29.63 2.92
C THR A 260 -2.97 28.72 1.94
N ALA A 261 -2.25 28.26 0.92
CA ALA A 261 -2.71 27.19 0.04
C ALA A 261 -2.72 25.84 0.78
N VAL A 262 -3.55 24.91 0.32
CA VAL A 262 -3.73 23.60 0.97
C VAL A 262 -3.56 22.51 -0.07
N TRP A 263 -2.70 21.53 0.24
CA TRP A 263 -2.55 20.31 -0.54
C TRP A 263 -3.48 19.24 0.01
N LEU A 264 -4.17 18.55 -0.89
CA LEU A 264 -5.04 17.43 -0.61
C LEU A 264 -4.59 16.26 -1.48
N ARG A 265 -4.54 15.05 -0.92
CA ARG A 265 -4.28 13.85 -1.69
C ARG A 265 -5.18 12.68 -1.28
N CYS A 266 -5.44 11.81 -2.25
CA CYS A 266 -6.04 10.51 -2.04
C CYS A 266 -5.52 9.53 -3.10
N THR A 267 -5.92 8.28 -2.98
CA THR A 267 -5.69 7.29 -4.03
C THR A 267 -6.98 6.82 -4.65
N VAL A 268 -6.94 6.55 -5.95
CA VAL A 268 -8.11 6.14 -6.73
C VAL A 268 -7.78 4.89 -7.54
N ARG A 269 -8.62 3.86 -7.42
CA ARG A 269 -8.57 2.70 -8.30
C ARG A 269 -9.45 2.93 -9.51
N LEU A 270 -8.88 2.76 -10.71
CA LEU A 270 -9.59 2.89 -11.98
C LEU A 270 -9.55 1.54 -12.72
N PRO A 271 -10.57 0.67 -12.55
CA PRO A 271 -10.63 -0.60 -13.26
C PRO A 271 -10.69 -0.41 -14.78
N LYS A 272 -10.09 -1.31 -15.56
CA LYS A 272 -10.20 -1.30 -17.02
C LYS A 272 -11.65 -1.32 -17.50
N SER A 273 -12.51 -2.05 -16.80
CA SER A 273 -13.96 -2.09 -17.07
C SER A 273 -14.64 -0.74 -16.91
N MET A 274 -14.07 0.17 -16.11
CA MET A 274 -14.54 1.54 -15.99
C MET A 274 -14.03 2.40 -17.16
N LEU A 275 -12.76 2.21 -17.55
CA LEU A 275 -12.09 2.97 -18.59
C LEU A 275 -12.58 2.64 -20.01
N THR A 276 -13.20 1.47 -20.23
CA THR A 276 -13.84 1.14 -21.52
C THR A 276 -15.05 2.02 -21.84
N GLY A 277 -15.65 2.67 -20.84
CA GLY A 277 -16.77 3.60 -21.00
C GLY A 277 -16.39 4.95 -21.62
N GLY A 278 -15.09 5.28 -21.68
CA GLY A 278 -14.58 6.54 -22.22
C GLY A 278 -13.39 7.08 -21.43
N PRO A 279 -12.80 8.21 -21.87
CA PRO A 279 -11.69 8.84 -21.15
C PRO A 279 -12.14 9.26 -19.74
N ALA A 280 -11.25 9.08 -18.77
CA ALA A 280 -11.51 9.47 -17.40
C ALA A 280 -11.37 10.99 -17.23
N VAL A 281 -12.28 11.58 -16.45
CA VAL A 281 -12.35 13.02 -16.20
C VAL A 281 -12.53 13.25 -14.70
N LEU A 282 -11.73 14.14 -14.13
CA LEU A 282 -11.92 14.65 -12.78
C LEU A 282 -12.86 15.86 -12.82
N GLN A 283 -14.00 15.74 -12.17
CA GLN A 283 -14.97 16.80 -11.98
C GLN A 283 -14.74 17.46 -10.61
N LEU A 284 -14.38 18.74 -10.60
CA LEU A 284 -14.29 19.55 -9.39
C LEU A 284 -15.59 20.35 -9.16
N PRO A 285 -15.87 20.77 -7.91
CA PRO A 285 -16.93 21.74 -7.62
C PRO A 285 -16.70 23.07 -8.35
N ALA A 286 -17.79 23.78 -8.70
CA ALA A 286 -17.70 25.02 -9.49
C ALA A 286 -17.02 26.18 -8.74
N ASP A 287 -17.05 26.15 -7.42
CA ASP A 287 -16.39 27.10 -6.54
C ASP A 287 -14.95 26.70 -6.21
N ALA A 288 -14.47 25.55 -6.68
CA ALA A 288 -13.12 25.07 -6.40
C ALA A 288 -12.07 25.87 -7.19
N ASN A 289 -11.23 26.62 -6.48
CA ASN A 289 -10.04 27.24 -7.04
C ASN A 289 -8.83 26.37 -6.73
N ALA A 290 -8.50 25.45 -7.63
CA ALA A 290 -7.48 24.43 -7.42
C ALA A 290 -6.61 24.20 -8.65
N THR A 291 -5.42 23.64 -8.43
CA THR A 291 -4.65 22.92 -9.45
C THR A 291 -4.64 21.43 -9.09
N ALA A 292 -4.51 20.55 -10.08
CA ALA A 292 -4.64 19.10 -9.88
C ALA A 292 -3.56 18.31 -10.61
N TRP A 293 -3.19 17.17 -10.05
CA TRP A 293 -2.22 16.22 -10.61
C TRP A 293 -2.71 14.79 -10.47
N LEU A 294 -2.39 13.95 -11.46
CA LEU A 294 -2.56 12.51 -11.39
C LEU A 294 -1.18 11.87 -11.55
N ASN A 295 -0.75 11.11 -10.55
CA ASN A 295 0.57 10.46 -10.52
C ASN A 295 1.71 11.44 -10.85
N GLY A 296 1.66 12.65 -10.29
CA GLY A 296 2.64 13.71 -10.53
C GLY A 296 2.46 14.48 -11.85
N LYS A 297 1.62 14.01 -12.78
CA LYS A 297 1.37 14.72 -14.03
C LYS A 297 0.28 15.79 -13.85
N PRO A 298 0.55 17.08 -14.16
CA PRO A 298 -0.44 18.13 -14.01
C PRO A 298 -1.62 17.93 -14.96
N LEU A 299 -2.83 18.23 -14.46
CA LEU A 299 -4.05 18.25 -15.27
C LEU A 299 -4.24 19.65 -15.84
N THR A 300 -4.73 19.71 -17.08
CA THR A 300 -5.05 20.97 -17.76
C THR A 300 -6.57 21.13 -17.79
N PRO A 301 -7.13 22.23 -17.26
CA PRO A 301 -8.56 22.50 -17.41
C PRO A 301 -8.87 22.74 -18.90
N PRO A 302 -9.93 22.14 -19.47
CA PRO A 302 -10.23 22.28 -20.89
C PRO A 302 -10.61 23.71 -21.28
N THR A 303 -11.24 24.48 -20.37
CA THR A 303 -11.42 25.94 -20.44
C THR A 303 -11.49 26.52 -19.02
N ALA A 304 -11.30 27.83 -18.85
CA ALA A 304 -11.33 28.48 -17.52
C ALA A 304 -12.69 28.38 -16.78
N ALA A 305 -13.77 27.99 -17.47
CA ALA A 305 -15.10 27.82 -16.88
C ALA A 305 -15.52 26.34 -16.76
N ASP A 306 -14.74 25.40 -17.30
CA ASP A 306 -15.06 23.99 -17.26
C ASP A 306 -14.50 23.34 -15.98
N THR A 307 -15.37 22.61 -15.32
CA THR A 307 -15.10 21.92 -14.05
C THR A 307 -14.72 20.45 -14.27
N ALA A 308 -14.81 19.97 -15.51
CA ALA A 308 -14.39 18.64 -15.95
C ALA A 308 -12.95 18.66 -16.50
N TRP A 309 -12.00 18.06 -15.79
CA TRP A 309 -10.58 18.07 -16.07
C TRP A 309 -10.14 16.70 -16.58
N PRO A 310 -9.73 16.56 -17.85
CA PRO A 310 -9.33 15.26 -18.41
C PRO A 310 -8.16 14.65 -17.64
N LEU A 311 -8.28 13.38 -17.25
CA LEU A 311 -7.16 12.62 -16.72
C LEU A 311 -6.23 12.21 -17.88
N PRO A 312 -4.91 12.48 -17.81
CA PRO A 312 -4.00 12.10 -18.88
C PRO A 312 -3.95 10.57 -19.03
N ALA A 313 -4.32 10.05 -20.20
CA ALA A 313 -4.43 8.60 -20.43
C ALA A 313 -3.11 7.85 -20.22
N ASP A 314 -1.97 8.51 -20.49
CA ASP A 314 -0.62 7.98 -20.25
C ASP A 314 -0.20 7.99 -18.78
N ALA A 315 -0.87 8.78 -17.93
CA ALA A 315 -0.67 8.77 -16.48
C ALA A 315 -1.60 7.80 -15.75
N VAL A 316 -2.70 7.35 -16.37
CA VAL A 316 -3.67 6.44 -15.73
C VAL A 316 -3.12 5.02 -15.66
N LEU A 317 -3.00 4.51 -14.43
CA LEU A 317 -2.69 3.12 -14.13
C LEU A 317 -3.98 2.30 -14.08
N ALA A 318 -4.34 1.70 -15.21
CA ALA A 318 -5.53 0.86 -15.33
C ALA A 318 -5.42 -0.41 -14.46
N ASP A 319 -6.48 -0.73 -13.70
CA ASP A 319 -6.53 -1.75 -12.64
C ASP A 319 -5.61 -1.50 -11.42
N GLY A 320 -4.71 -0.51 -11.52
CA GLY A 320 -3.80 -0.08 -10.46
C GLY A 320 -4.35 1.05 -9.60
N ILE A 321 -3.50 1.52 -8.70
CA ILE A 321 -3.79 2.59 -7.75
C ILE A 321 -3.12 3.87 -8.23
N ASN A 322 -3.93 4.92 -8.39
CA ASN A 322 -3.48 6.23 -8.88
C ASN A 322 -3.45 7.22 -7.71
N LEU A 323 -2.38 7.99 -7.57
CA LEU A 323 -2.33 9.14 -6.69
C LEU A 323 -3.05 10.32 -7.36
N LEU A 324 -4.06 10.87 -6.70
CA LEU A 324 -4.70 12.12 -7.09
C LEU A 324 -4.34 13.20 -6.07
N VAL A 325 -3.83 14.33 -6.55
CA VAL A 325 -3.45 15.48 -5.72
C VAL A 325 -4.18 16.73 -6.19
N LEU A 326 -4.71 17.50 -5.24
CA LEU A 326 -5.25 18.83 -5.44
C LEU A 326 -4.44 19.83 -4.62
N LYS A 327 -4.20 21.02 -5.18
CA LYS A 327 -3.71 22.18 -4.42
C LYS A 327 -4.75 23.28 -4.50
N LEU A 328 -5.48 23.47 -3.40
CA LEU A 328 -6.42 24.56 -3.23
C LEU A 328 -5.66 25.86 -3.04
N GLN A 329 -6.03 26.88 -3.82
CA GLN A 329 -5.41 28.20 -3.75
C GLN A 329 -5.84 28.95 -2.48
N PRO A 330 -5.10 29.98 -2.06
CA PRO A 330 -5.47 30.81 -0.92
C PRO A 330 -6.92 31.32 -0.97
N GLY A 331 -7.58 31.39 0.19
CA GLY A 331 -8.97 31.81 0.34
C GLY A 331 -9.99 30.65 0.34
N GLN A 332 -9.59 29.44 -0.07
CA GLN A 332 -10.44 28.23 -0.05
C GLN A 332 -10.28 27.39 1.23
N SER A 333 -9.36 27.79 2.11
CA SER A 333 -8.89 26.98 3.23
C SER A 333 -9.97 26.60 4.26
N PRO A 334 -10.89 27.48 4.73
CA PRO A 334 -11.79 27.15 5.83
C PRO A 334 -12.82 26.06 5.52
N SER A 335 -13.36 26.04 4.29
CA SER A 335 -14.40 25.11 3.86
C SER A 335 -13.90 24.01 2.93
N LEU A 336 -12.58 23.89 2.73
CA LEU A 336 -11.88 23.00 1.79
C LEU A 336 -12.59 22.85 0.43
N LEU A 337 -13.59 21.98 0.34
CA LEU A 337 -14.53 21.86 -0.78
C LEU A 337 -15.96 21.67 -0.27
N ALA A 338 -16.91 22.43 -0.83
CA ALA A 338 -18.34 22.33 -0.50
C ALA A 338 -19.00 21.03 -1.00
N GLU A 339 -18.47 20.46 -2.09
CA GLU A 339 -18.88 19.18 -2.66
C GLU A 339 -17.65 18.28 -2.89
N ALA A 340 -17.85 16.97 -2.89
CA ALA A 340 -16.75 16.05 -3.20
C ALA A 340 -16.39 16.09 -4.69
N PRO A 341 -15.09 16.01 -5.04
CA PRO A 341 -14.68 15.71 -6.40
C PRO A 341 -15.27 14.40 -6.90
N VAL A 342 -15.47 14.27 -8.22
CA VAL A 342 -16.00 13.06 -8.85
C VAL A 342 -15.11 12.64 -10.01
N VAL A 343 -14.76 11.37 -10.10
CA VAL A 343 -14.15 10.81 -11.33
C VAL A 343 -15.25 10.23 -12.20
N ARG A 344 -15.28 10.60 -13.49
CA ARG A 344 -16.24 10.12 -14.48
C ARG A 344 -15.54 9.41 -15.62
N CYS A 345 -16.04 8.25 -16.03
CA CYS A 345 -15.62 7.52 -17.23
C CYS A 345 -16.89 7.15 -18.01
N GLY A 346 -17.22 7.91 -19.05
CA GLY A 346 -18.51 7.76 -19.74
C GLY A 346 -19.70 7.96 -18.78
N GLN A 347 -20.50 6.91 -18.58
CA GLN A 347 -21.65 6.92 -17.65
C GLN A 347 -21.30 6.50 -16.22
N GLN A 348 -20.12 5.92 -15.99
CA GLN A 348 -19.70 5.48 -14.67
C GLN A 348 -19.13 6.65 -13.88
N THR A 349 -19.50 6.73 -12.62
CA THR A 349 -19.07 7.79 -11.70
C THR A 349 -18.52 7.18 -10.43
N LEU A 350 -17.47 7.82 -9.89
CA LEU A 350 -16.88 7.51 -8.61
C LEU A 350 -16.77 8.81 -7.82
N THR A 351 -17.65 8.97 -6.82
CA THR A 351 -17.59 10.13 -5.92
C THR A 351 -16.44 9.95 -4.94
N LEU A 352 -15.57 10.96 -4.84
CA LEU A 352 -14.42 10.96 -3.93
C LEU A 352 -14.78 11.59 -2.57
N ALA A 353 -15.97 11.27 -2.07
CA ALA A 353 -16.47 11.72 -0.77
C ALA A 353 -15.99 10.75 0.31
N GLY A 354 -15.30 11.26 1.32
CA GLY A 354 -14.70 10.44 2.37
C GLY A 354 -13.36 10.98 2.79
N ARG A 355 -12.46 10.08 3.18
CA ARG A 355 -11.20 10.44 3.81
C ARG A 355 -10.13 10.77 2.77
N TRP A 356 -9.47 11.89 2.98
CA TRP A 356 -8.33 12.41 2.24
C TRP A 356 -7.20 12.72 3.22
N GLN A 357 -6.04 13.07 2.69
CA GLN A 357 -4.92 13.61 3.47
C GLN A 357 -4.67 15.06 3.09
N LEU A 358 -4.36 15.89 4.07
CA LEU A 358 -4.13 17.32 3.97
C LEU A 358 -2.72 17.69 4.43
N GLN A 359 -2.09 18.61 3.71
CA GLN A 359 -0.92 19.32 4.17
C GLN A 359 -1.02 20.81 3.79
N LEU A 360 -0.69 21.69 4.72
CA LEU A 360 -0.56 23.12 4.46
C LEU A 360 0.66 23.35 3.57
N ASP A 361 0.52 24.27 2.61
CA ASP A 361 1.61 24.59 1.72
C ASP A 361 2.80 25.19 2.49
N SER A 362 3.96 24.57 2.31
CA SER A 362 5.25 24.97 2.90
C SER A 362 6.25 25.43 1.85
N GLY A 363 5.83 25.53 0.58
CA GLY A 363 6.71 25.79 -0.56
C GLY A 363 7.36 24.53 -1.16
N SER A 364 7.10 23.35 -0.58
CA SER A 364 7.52 22.07 -1.15
C SER A 364 6.56 21.62 -2.25
N ASP A 365 7.07 20.94 -3.27
CA ASP A 365 6.22 20.28 -4.26
C ASP A 365 5.68 18.95 -3.70
N LEU A 366 4.36 18.87 -3.54
CA LEU A 366 3.66 17.70 -3.02
C LEU A 366 2.76 17.02 -4.08
N SER A 367 2.97 17.35 -5.36
CA SER A 367 2.17 16.82 -6.48
C SER A 367 2.44 15.35 -6.81
N SER A 368 3.56 14.78 -6.36
CA SER A 368 3.99 13.40 -6.61
C SER A 368 4.59 12.73 -5.37
N ILE A 369 4.87 11.44 -5.49
CA ILE A 369 5.62 10.63 -4.54
C ILE A 369 6.67 9.80 -5.32
N PRO A 370 7.81 9.43 -4.70
CA PRO A 370 8.88 8.70 -5.37
C PRO A 370 8.51 7.25 -5.71
N LEU A 371 7.54 6.67 -5.00
CA LEU A 371 7.07 5.30 -5.22
C LEU A 371 5.68 5.27 -5.87
N PRO A 372 5.29 4.18 -6.57
CA PRO A 372 3.90 3.95 -6.94
C PRO A 372 2.94 4.10 -5.74
N ALA A 373 1.76 4.66 -5.98
CA ALA A 373 0.80 5.01 -4.93
C ALA A 373 0.39 3.83 -4.04
N GLN A 374 0.29 2.63 -4.61
CA GLN A 374 -0.01 1.40 -3.86
C GLN A 374 1.05 1.03 -2.80
N PHE A 375 2.28 1.54 -2.94
CA PHE A 375 3.34 1.37 -1.95
C PHE A 375 3.44 2.56 -1.00
N GLY A 376 3.26 3.79 -1.51
CA GLY A 376 3.52 5.00 -0.74
C GLY A 376 2.35 5.50 0.11
N ILE A 377 1.12 5.04 -0.13
CA ILE A 377 -0.07 5.60 0.53
C ILE A 377 -0.85 4.52 1.27
N GLY A 378 -1.28 4.87 2.48
CA GLY A 378 -2.09 4.03 3.35
C GLY A 378 -3.47 3.68 2.77
N SER A 379 -4.06 2.63 3.33
CA SER A 379 -5.40 2.14 2.94
C SER A 379 -6.53 3.10 3.28
N ASP A 380 -6.26 4.11 4.10
CA ASP A 380 -7.23 4.99 4.73
C ASP A 380 -7.75 6.12 3.84
N VAL A 381 -7.13 6.33 2.66
CA VAL A 381 -7.52 7.35 1.68
C VAL A 381 -7.72 6.79 0.27
N LEU A 382 -8.17 5.53 0.19
CA LEU A 382 -8.50 4.85 -1.06
C LEU A 382 -9.95 5.08 -1.46
N PHE A 383 -10.15 5.46 -2.72
CA PHE A 383 -11.44 5.43 -3.39
C PHE A 383 -11.42 4.35 -4.48
N GLU A 384 -12.33 3.38 -4.37
CA GLU A 384 -12.54 2.39 -5.42
C GLU A 384 -14.02 2.22 -5.75
N PRO A 385 -14.37 1.93 -7.02
CA PRO A 385 -15.75 1.63 -7.37
C PRO A 385 -16.23 0.41 -6.59
N THR A 386 -17.45 0.47 -6.08
CA THR A 386 -18.11 -0.73 -5.55
C THR A 386 -18.24 -1.73 -6.67
N MET A 387 -17.41 -2.78 -6.65
CA MET A 387 -17.58 -3.90 -7.55
C MET A 387 -18.94 -4.51 -7.24
N ALA A 388 -19.80 -4.64 -8.26
CA ALA A 388 -21.00 -5.46 -8.13
C ALA A 388 -20.55 -6.88 -7.81
N GLY A 389 -20.50 -7.22 -6.52
CA GLY A 389 -20.32 -8.59 -6.08
C GLY A 389 -21.51 -9.43 -6.55
N PRO A 390 -21.34 -10.75 -6.72
CA PRO A 390 -22.49 -11.61 -6.89
C PRO A 390 -23.39 -11.42 -5.66
N ASP A 391 -24.69 -11.20 -5.88
CA ASP A 391 -25.71 -11.18 -4.83
C ASP A 391 -25.42 -12.29 -3.81
N LYS A 392 -25.06 -11.90 -2.59
CA LYS A 392 -25.05 -12.83 -1.46
C LYS A 392 -26.52 -13.14 -1.15
N ARG A 393 -27.06 -14.17 -1.79
CA ARG A 393 -28.26 -14.86 -1.31
C ARG A 393 -27.91 -15.90 -0.28
#